data_AF-A0A831T961-F1
#
_entry.id   AF-A0A831T961-F1
#
_cell.length_a   1.000
_cell.length_b   1.000
_cell.length_c   1.000
_cell.angle_alpha   90.00
_cell.angle_beta   90.00
_cell.angle_gamma   90.00
#
_symmetry.space_group_name_H-M   'P 1'
#
loop_
_entity.id
_entity.type
_entity.pdbx_description
1 polymer ?
#
loop_
_entity_poly.entity_id
_entity_poly.type
_entity_poly.pdbx_seq_one_letter_code
_entity_poly.pdbx_strand_id
1 'polypeptide(L)'
;AGTRFGEDPGTNPEELIGAAHAGCFSMALALALGQAGYQPNRIETTARVRIEQVEGGFRITRIELDTQGDVPGIDEQTFRQFAEQAKNGCPVSQALRGVDEVVLSARLAG
;
A
#
# COMPACT_ATOMS: atom_id res chain seq x y z
N ALA A 1 17.48 -14.80 -15.61
CA ALA A 1 16.10 -14.28 -15.64
C ALA A 1 15.55 -14.43 -14.23
N GLY A 2 15.16 -13.35 -13.57
CA GLY A 2 14.53 -13.41 -12.24
C GLY A 2 13.27 -14.24 -12.34
N THR A 3 13.19 -15.31 -11.56
CA THR A 3 12.14 -16.31 -11.71
C THR A 3 10.90 -15.81 -10.97
N ARG A 4 9.89 -15.33 -11.70
CA ARG A 4 8.57 -14.95 -11.16
C ARG A 4 7.98 -15.99 -10.19
N PHE A 5 8.37 -17.25 -10.36
CA PHE A 5 7.92 -18.40 -9.57
C PHE A 5 9.07 -19.15 -8.86
N GLY A 6 10.26 -18.56 -8.79
CA GLY A 6 11.41 -19.11 -8.07
C GLY A 6 11.94 -18.11 -7.04
N GLU A 7 12.87 -18.55 -6.21
CA GLU A 7 13.43 -17.74 -5.11
C GLU A 7 14.69 -16.96 -5.52
N ASP A 8 15.09 -17.05 -6.79
CA ASP A 8 16.29 -16.39 -7.27
C ASP A 8 16.11 -14.86 -7.23
N PRO A 9 17.09 -14.11 -6.71
CA PRO A 9 17.06 -12.66 -6.72
C PRO A 9 16.84 -12.12 -8.14
N GLY A 10 15.80 -11.31 -8.30
CA GLY A 10 15.45 -10.67 -9.56
C GLY A 10 14.08 -10.02 -9.47
N THR A 11 13.83 -9.03 -10.33
CA THR A 11 12.55 -8.34 -10.32
C THR A 11 11.44 -9.19 -10.95
N ASN A 12 10.19 -8.90 -10.57
CA ASN A 12 9.00 -9.49 -11.16
C ASN A 12 7.86 -8.45 -11.25
N PRO A 13 6.83 -8.68 -12.08
CA PRO A 13 5.71 -7.74 -12.21
C PRO A 13 5.00 -7.43 -10.89
N GLU A 14 4.89 -8.42 -10.00
CA GLU A 14 4.23 -8.26 -8.70
C GLU A 14 4.98 -7.28 -7.78
N GLU A 15 6.31 -7.30 -7.78
CA GLU A 15 7.16 -6.33 -7.08
C GLU A 15 6.93 -4.91 -7.62
N LEU A 16 6.86 -4.74 -8.94
CA LEU A 16 6.62 -3.43 -9.56
C LEU A 16 5.22 -2.88 -9.23
N ILE A 17 4.21 -3.76 -9.19
CA ILE A 17 2.86 -3.41 -8.75
C ILE A 17 2.88 -3.00 -7.27
N GLY A 18 3.59 -3.76 -6.42
CA GLY A 18 3.77 -3.43 -5.01
C GLY A 18 4.42 -2.06 -4.82
N ALA A 19 5.54 -1.80 -5.51
CA ALA A 19 6.21 -0.51 -5.46
C ALA A 19 5.32 0.65 -5.92
N ALA A 20 4.58 0.47 -7.02
CA ALA A 20 3.63 1.47 -7.52
C ALA A 20 2.50 1.73 -6.52
N HIS A 21 1.94 0.68 -5.90
CA HIS A 21 0.85 0.80 -4.94
C HIS A 21 1.31 1.48 -3.64
N ALA A 22 2.45 1.05 -3.09
CA ALA A 22 3.04 1.66 -1.89
C ALA A 22 3.35 3.15 -2.09
N GLY A 23 3.93 3.51 -3.24
CA GLY A 23 4.23 4.90 -3.57
C GLY A 23 2.96 5.74 -3.73
N CYS A 24 1.99 5.26 -4.50
CA CYS A 24 0.72 5.96 -4.72
C CYS A 24 -0.08 6.16 -3.42
N PHE A 25 -0.16 5.12 -2.58
CA PHE A 25 -0.77 5.18 -1.27
C PHE A 25 -0.08 6.21 -0.37
N SER A 26 1.25 6.16 -0.26
CA SER A 26 2.02 7.07 0.62
C SER A 26 1.82 8.53 0.22
N MET A 27 1.82 8.83 -1.09
CA MET A 27 1.56 10.18 -1.61
C MET A 27 0.12 10.63 -1.34
N ALA A 28 -0.86 9.76 -1.52
CA ALA A 28 -2.27 10.09 -1.24
C ALA A 28 -2.51 10.36 0.25
N LEU A 29 -1.90 9.55 1.13
CA LEU A 29 -1.97 9.77 2.58
C LEU A 29 -1.31 11.09 2.97
N ALA A 30 -0.12 11.39 2.45
CA ALA A 30 0.56 12.67 2.69
C ALA A 30 -0.31 13.87 2.29
N LEU A 31 -0.94 13.79 1.11
CA LEU A 31 -1.83 14.83 0.60
C LEU A 31 -3.05 15.04 1.50
N ALA A 32 -3.71 13.95 1.90
CA ALA A 32 -4.91 14.02 2.74
C ALA A 32 -4.60 14.61 4.14
N LEU A 33 -3.48 14.18 4.74
CA LEU A 33 -2.99 14.74 6.00
C LEU A 33 -2.68 16.25 5.87
N GLY A 34 -2.00 16.63 4.79
CA GLY A 34 -1.69 18.04 4.49
C GLY A 34 -2.94 18.91 4.32
N GLN A 35 -3.97 18.41 3.64
CA GLN A 35 -5.25 19.10 3.49
C GLN A 35 -6.00 19.28 4.83
N ALA A 36 -5.79 18.36 5.77
CA ALA A 36 -6.33 18.44 7.12
C ALA A 36 -5.46 19.27 8.10
N GLY A 37 -4.35 19.85 7.63
CA GLY A 37 -3.47 20.71 8.43
C GLY A 37 -2.36 19.97 9.18
N TYR A 38 -2.18 18.67 8.96
CA TYR A 38 -1.06 17.91 9.50
C TYR A 38 0.14 17.95 8.56
N GLN A 39 1.35 17.99 9.11
CA GLN A 39 2.59 17.95 8.32
C GLN A 39 3.33 16.64 8.62
N PRO A 40 3.16 15.60 7.80
CA PRO A 40 3.90 14.35 7.98
C PRO A 40 5.40 14.56 7.68
N ASN A 41 6.27 14.22 8.62
CA ASN A 41 7.72 14.20 8.41
C ASN A 41 8.11 13.02 7.51
N ARG A 42 7.45 11.88 7.73
CA ARG A 42 7.74 10.62 7.02
C ARG A 42 6.48 9.77 6.93
N ILE A 43 6.28 9.17 5.75
CA ILE A 43 5.33 8.07 5.54
C ILE A 43 6.10 6.98 4.81
N GLU A 44 6.23 5.83 5.44
CA GLU A 44 6.85 4.65 4.86
C GLU A 44 5.79 3.57 4.70
N THR A 45 5.65 3.05 3.48
CA THR A 45 4.70 1.98 3.17
C THR A 45 5.43 0.85 2.46
N THR A 46 5.21 -0.37 2.93
CA THR A 46 5.55 -1.60 2.21
C THR A 46 4.26 -2.20 1.65
N ALA A 47 4.26 -2.60 0.37
CA ALA A 47 3.18 -3.37 -0.22
C ALA A 47 3.65 -4.80 -0.52
N ARG A 48 3.01 -5.79 0.10
CA ARG A 48 3.22 -7.22 -0.21
C ARG A 48 2.13 -7.70 -1.15
N VAL A 49 2.53 -8.10 -2.36
CA VAL A 49 1.62 -8.58 -3.41
C VAL A 49 1.63 -10.11 -3.40
N ARG A 50 0.45 -10.72 -3.26
CA ARG A 50 0.28 -12.18 -3.29
C ARG A 50 -0.34 -12.60 -4.61
N ILE A 51 0.35 -13.50 -5.30
CA ILE A 51 -0.13 -14.17 -6.50
C ILE A 51 -0.41 -15.64 -6.19
N GLU A 52 -1.57 -16.14 -6.60
CA GLU A 52 -1.99 -17.51 -6.37
C GLU A 52 -2.54 -18.13 -7.65
N GLN A 53 -2.39 -19.45 -7.75
CA GLN A 53 -3.09 -20.22 -8.76
C GLN A 53 -4.54 -20.41 -8.31
N VAL A 54 -5.46 -20.03 -9.18
CA VAL A 54 -6.91 -20.19 -9.02
C VAL A 54 -7.48 -20.94 -10.22
N GLU A 55 -8.78 -21.21 -10.23
CA GLU A 55 -9.43 -21.76 -11.42
C GLU A 55 -9.24 -20.82 -12.62
N GLY A 56 -8.68 -21.36 -13.72
CA GLY A 56 -8.44 -20.60 -14.95
C GLY A 56 -7.10 -19.86 -15.04
N GLY A 57 -6.23 -19.91 -14.02
CA GLY A 57 -4.86 -19.35 -14.13
C GLY A 57 -4.31 -18.77 -12.83
N PHE A 58 -3.41 -17.79 -12.95
CA PHE A 58 -2.88 -17.05 -11.80
C PHE A 58 -3.59 -15.71 -11.64
N ARG A 59 -3.86 -15.31 -10.39
CA ARG A 59 -4.41 -14.00 -10.05
C ARG A 59 -3.62 -13.38 -8.89
N ILE A 60 -3.56 -12.05 -8.89
CA ILE A 60 -3.18 -11.30 -7.67
C ILE A 60 -4.40 -11.31 -6.77
N THR A 61 -4.36 -12.11 -5.71
CA THR A 61 -5.50 -12.32 -4.82
C THR A 61 -5.50 -11.34 -3.65
N ARG A 62 -4.31 -10.89 -3.22
CA ARG A 62 -4.18 -10.05 -2.03
C ARG A 62 -3.03 -9.05 -2.15
N ILE A 63 -3.25 -7.84 -1.65
CA ILE A 63 -2.19 -6.85 -1.40
C ILE A 63 -2.26 -6.40 0.07
N GLU A 64 -1.14 -6.46 0.76
CA GLU A 64 -1.01 -5.99 2.14
C GLU A 64 -0.18 -4.71 2.18
N LEU A 65 -0.81 -3.61 2.59
CA LEU A 65 -0.13 -2.35 2.87
C LEU A 65 0.23 -2.30 4.35
N ASP A 66 1.53 -2.22 4.66
CA ASP A 66 2.03 -1.92 6.00
C ASP A 66 2.65 -0.52 6.00
N THR A 67 2.05 0.39 6.77
CA THR A 67 2.41 1.80 6.78
C THR A 67 2.78 2.25 8.18
N GLN A 68 3.92 2.95 8.27
CA GLN A 68 4.34 3.69 9.44
C GLN A 68 4.45 5.19 9.11
N GLY A 69 3.84 6.05 9.92
CA GLY A 69 3.87 7.50 9.73
C GLY A 69 4.46 8.25 10.92
N ASP A 70 5.42 9.15 10.69
CA ASP A 70 5.79 10.19 11.65
C ASP A 70 5.01 11.46 11.29
N VAL A 71 4.01 11.78 12.11
CA VAL A 71 3.06 12.86 11.88
C VAL A 71 2.81 13.59 13.19
N PRO A 72 3.53 14.68 13.47
CA PRO A 72 3.36 15.42 14.72
C PRO A 72 1.94 15.95 14.92
N GLY A 73 1.41 15.78 16.13
CA GLY A 73 0.13 16.38 16.55
C GLY A 73 -1.13 15.66 16.08
N ILE A 74 -1.03 14.54 15.37
CA ILE A 74 -2.18 13.66 15.07
C ILE A 74 -2.26 12.53 16.10
N ASP A 75 -3.48 12.07 16.41
CA ASP A 75 -3.68 10.84 17.16
C ASP A 75 -3.78 9.62 16.23
N GLU A 76 -3.55 8.44 16.81
CA GLU A 76 -3.53 7.16 16.10
C GLU A 76 -4.85 6.85 15.37
N GLN A 77 -6.00 7.21 15.95
CA GLN A 77 -7.30 6.95 15.36
C GLN A 77 -7.51 7.83 14.12
N THR A 78 -7.21 9.12 14.21
CA THR A 78 -7.32 10.06 13.10
C THR A 78 -6.36 9.71 11.97
N PHE A 79 -5.11 9.32 12.29
CA PHE A 79 -4.15 8.84 11.29
C PHE A 79 -4.67 7.63 10.52
N ARG A 80 -5.20 6.63 11.22
CA ARG A 80 -5.80 5.43 10.61
C ARG A 80 -6.98 5.75 9.71
N GLN A 81 -7.81 6.74 10.06
CA GLN A 81 -8.93 7.18 9.21
C GLN A 81 -8.43 7.74 7.87
N PHE A 82 -7.41 8.60 7.88
CA PHE A 82 -6.81 9.09 6.64
C PHE A 82 -6.13 7.98 5.84
N ALA A 83 -5.45 7.06 6.52
CA ALA A 83 -4.81 5.91 5.87
C ALA A 83 -5.85 5.01 5.18
N GLU A 84 -7.00 4.75 5.81
CA GLU A 84 -8.10 4.00 5.20
C GLU A 84 -8.71 4.74 3.99
N GLN A 85 -8.85 6.07 4.07
CA GLN A 85 -9.29 6.86 2.92
C GLN A 85 -8.30 6.77 1.76
N ALA A 86 -6.99 6.88 2.04
CA ALA A 86 -5.94 6.75 1.03
C ALA A 86 -5.90 5.35 0.39
N LYS A 87 -6.07 4.28 1.20
CA LYS A 87 -6.15 2.88 0.74
C LYS A 87 -7.23 2.73 -0.31
N ASN A 88 -8.40 3.34 -0.09
CA ASN A 88 -9.54 3.19 -1.00
C ASN A 88 -9.50 4.20 -2.15
N GLY A 89 -8.88 5.37 -1.98
CA GLY A 89 -8.99 6.49 -2.90
C GLY A 89 -7.83 6.71 -3.87
N CYS A 90 -6.64 6.17 -3.59
CA CYS A 90 -5.48 6.48 -4.44
C CYS A 90 -5.62 5.89 -5.87
N PRO A 91 -5.09 6.55 -6.92
CA PRO A 91 -5.24 6.09 -8.30
C PRO A 91 -4.87 4.62 -8.55
N VAL A 92 -3.81 4.12 -7.92
CA VAL A 92 -3.39 2.72 -8.08
C VAL A 92 -4.38 1.77 -7.41
N SER A 93 -4.91 2.09 -6.22
CA SER A 93 -5.99 1.32 -5.60
C SER A 93 -7.25 1.27 -6.47
N GLN A 94 -7.58 2.38 -7.14
CA GLN A 94 -8.72 2.43 -8.06
C GLN A 94 -8.51 1.53 -9.29
N ALA A 95 -7.29 1.51 -9.83
CA ALA A 95 -6.92 0.61 -10.93
C ALA A 95 -6.87 -0.87 -10.52
N LEU A 96 -6.50 -1.17 -9.28
CA LEU A 96 -6.34 -2.53 -8.75
C LEU A 96 -7.61 -3.10 -8.09
N ARG A 97 -8.79 -2.54 -8.35
CA ARG A 97 -10.08 -3.04 -7.82
C ARG A 97 -10.42 -4.49 -8.18
N GLY A 98 -9.72 -5.08 -9.15
CA GLY A 98 -9.85 -6.49 -9.50
C GLY A 98 -9.10 -7.46 -8.57
N VAL A 99 -8.31 -6.95 -7.63
CA VAL A 99 -7.69 -7.73 -6.55
C VAL A 99 -8.75 -8.02 -5.50
N ASP A 100 -8.87 -9.28 -5.08
CA ASP A 100 -9.95 -9.74 -4.22
C ASP A 100 -9.88 -9.08 -2.82
N GLU A 101 -8.67 -8.84 -2.30
CA GLU A 101 -8.47 -8.25 -0.97
C GLU A 101 -7.30 -7.25 -0.93
N VAL A 102 -7.54 -6.04 -0.39
CA VAL A 102 -6.50 -5.07 -0.02
C VAL A 102 -6.62 -4.74 1.46
N VAL A 103 -5.64 -5.18 2.24
CA VAL A 103 -5.60 -4.97 3.70
C VAL A 103 -4.58 -3.89 4.07
N LEU A 104 -4.85 -3.18 5.16
CA LEU A 104 -3.98 -2.11 5.67
C LEU A 104 -3.67 -2.32 7.15
N SER A 105 -2.38 -2.23 7.46
CA SER A 105 -1.83 -2.05 8.80
C SER A 105 -1.22 -0.64 8.84
N ALA A 106 -1.81 0.29 9.57
CA ALA A 106 -1.33 1.66 9.68
C ALA A 106 -1.07 2.02 11.15
N ARG A 107 0.11 2.57 11.42
CA ARG A 107 0.53 2.99 12.76
C ARG A 107 1.38 4.26 12.74
N LEU A 108 1.33 5.05 13.79
CA LEU A 108 2.31 6.13 13.97
C LEU A 108 3.69 5.56 14.36
N ALA A 109 4.75 6.23 13.94
CA ALA A 109 6.07 6.08 14.53
C ALA A 109 6.03 6.69 15.93
N GLY A 110 6.43 5.90 16.93
CA GLY A 110 6.55 6.39 18.31
C GLY A 110 7.74 7.33 18.49
#